data_AF-A0AAW0KM51-F1
#
_entry.id   AF-A0AAW0KM51-F1
#
_cell.length_a   1.000
_cell.length_b   1.000
_cell.length_c   1.000
_cell.angle_alpha   90.00
_cell.angle_beta   90.00
_cell.angle_gamma   90.00
#
_symmetry.space_group_name_H-M   'P 1'
#
loop_
_entity.id
_entity.type
_entity.pdbx_description
1 polymer ?
#
loop_
_entity_poly.entity_id
_entity_poly.type
_entity_poly.pdbx_seq_one_letter_code
_entity_poly.pdbx_strand_id
1 'polypeptide(L)' 'MNGCLMRSVIDHFKGNRDFPRLRIGIGRPPGKMDSINYVLRPFSKQEREEMLLGRTNVMYALSRYSSLFDLLVLNAVYF' A
#
# COMPACT_ATOMS: atom_id res chain seq x y z
N MET A 1 11.57 21.54 5.09
CA MET A 1 11.69 20.07 4.92
C MET A 1 10.57 19.40 5.71
N ASN A 2 9.40 19.14 5.10
CA ASN A 2 8.31 18.34 5.70
C ASN A 2 7.41 17.84 4.56
N GLY A 3 7.95 16.99 3.68
CA GLY A 3 7.17 16.34 2.63
C GLY A 3 6.48 15.10 3.19
N CYS A 4 5.15 15.13 3.31
CA CYS A 4 4.37 13.90 3.51
C CYS A 4 4.77 12.88 2.43
N LEU A 5 5.08 11.63 2.79
CA LEU A 5 5.67 10.63 1.89
C LEU A 5 4.96 10.53 0.52
N MET A 6 3.63 10.43 0.53
CA MET A 6 2.85 10.35 -0.72
C MET A 6 2.91 11.64 -1.54
N ARG A 7 3.04 12.80 -0.89
CA ARG A 7 3.21 14.08 -1.58
C ARG A 7 4.53 14.11 -2.34
N SER A 8 5.61 13.63 -1.73
CA SER A 8 6.91 13.52 -2.40
C SER A 8 6.86 12.64 -3.64
N VAL A 9 6.13 11.52 -3.58
CA VAL A 9 5.95 10.63 -4.73
C VAL A 9 5.17 11.34 -5.84
N ILE A 10 4.04 11.96 -5.52
CA ILE A 10 3.21 12.70 -6.48
C ILE A 10 4.00 13.84 -7.14
N ASP A 11 4.79 14.58 -6.37
CA ASP A 11 5.61 15.68 -6.89
C ASP A 11 6.66 15.15 -7.87
N HIS A 12 7.27 13.99 -7.59
CA HIS A 12 8.20 13.33 -8.51
C HIS A 12 7.53 12.91 -9.82
N PHE A 13 6.25 12.53 -9.77
CA PHE A 13 5.42 12.26 -10.95
C PHE A 13 4.82 13.54 -11.58
N LYS A 14 5.44 14.71 -11.39
CA LYS A 14 4.98 16.01 -11.93
C LYS A 14 3.53 16.34 -11.55
N GLY A 15 3.11 15.93 -10.36
CA GLY A 15 1.75 16.13 -9.87
C GLY A 15 0.74 15.07 -10.35
N ASN A 16 1.17 14.09 -11.16
CA ASN A 16 0.29 13.00 -11.58
C ASN A 16 -0.11 12.12 -10.39
N ARG A 17 -1.41 11.82 -10.29
CA ARG A 17 -2.02 10.99 -9.24
C ARG A 17 -2.62 9.69 -9.77
N ASP A 18 -2.55 9.48 -11.08
CA ASP A 18 -3.14 8.36 -11.82
C ASP A 18 -2.15 7.20 -11.88
N PHE A 19 -1.87 6.65 -10.72
CA PHE A 19 -1.10 5.43 -10.57
C PHE A 19 -1.82 4.51 -9.57
N PRO A 20 -1.81 3.19 -9.80
CA PRO A 20 -2.41 2.23 -8.88
C PRO A 20 -1.71 2.32 -7.53
N ARG A 21 -2.50 2.32 -6.44
CA ARG A 21 -2.00 2.36 -5.06
C ARG A 21 -2.63 1.25 -4.26
N LEU A 22 -1.81 0.34 -3.76
CA LEU A 22 -2.22 -0.62 -2.73
C LEU A 22 -2.05 0.02 -1.36
N ARG A 23 -3.13 0.12 -0.58
CA ARG A 23 -3.11 0.67 0.78
C ARG A 23 -3.31 -0.46 1.78
N ILE A 24 -2.46 -0.52 2.79
CA ILE A 24 -2.57 -1.47 3.90
C ILE A 24 -2.88 -0.65 5.15
N GLY A 25 -4.00 -0.94 5.79
CA GLY A 25 -4.36 -0.32 7.06
C GLY A 25 -3.54 -0.94 8.19
N ILE A 26 -2.90 -0.10 9.02
CA ILE A 26 -2.15 -0.53 10.20
C ILE A 26 -2.92 -0.34 11.52
N GLY A 27 -4.17 0.12 11.45
CA GLY A 27 -4.97 0.50 12.62
C GLY A 27 -4.90 2.00 12.95
N ARG A 28 -5.47 2.38 14.10
CA ARG A 28 -5.43 3.76 14.63
C ARG A 28 -4.62 3.77 15.93
N PRO A 29 -3.88 4.86 16.22
CA PRO A 29 -3.19 5.00 17.50
C PRO A 29 -4.18 4.87 18.67
N PRO A 30 -3.88 4.04 19.69
CA PRO A 30 -4.74 3.90 20.86
C PRO A 30 -4.67 5.16 21.74
N GLY A 31 -5.84 5.66 22.16
CA GLY A 31 -5.95 6.79 23.07
C GLY A 31 -5.36 8.08 22.51
N LYS A 32 -4.47 8.73 23.28
CA LYS A 32 -3.79 9.99 22.91
C LYS A 32 -2.37 9.77 22.37
N MET A 33 -2.04 8.57 21.88
CA MET A 33 -0.73 8.30 21.31
C MET A 33 -0.51 9.14 20.05
N ASP A 34 0.68 9.75 19.95
CA ASP A 34 1.07 10.49 18.75
C ASP A 34 1.22 9.55 17.53
N SER A 35 0.78 10.02 16.38
CA SER A 35 0.75 9.22 15.15
C SER A 35 2.14 8.84 14.65
N ILE A 36 3.14 9.70 14.83
CA ILE A 36 4.52 9.43 14.40
C ILE A 36 5.08 8.28 15.25
N ASN A 37 4.89 8.37 16.57
CA ASN A 37 5.31 7.31 17.49
C ASN A 37 4.60 5.98 17.22
N TYR A 38 3.32 6.02 16.84
CA TYR A 38 2.57 4.82 16.48
C TYR A 38 3.09 4.12 15.23
N VAL A 39 3.58 4.87 14.24
CA VAL A 39 4.13 4.31 12.99
C VAL A 39 5.57 3.80 13.17
N LEU A 40 6.35 4.41 14.07
CA LEU A 40 7.76 4.05 14.28
C LEU A 40 7.98 2.94 15.32
N ARG A 41 6.99 2.63 16.16
CA ARG A 41 7.12 1.57 17.17
C ARG A 41 7.07 0.17 16.53
N PRO A 42 7.66 -0.85 17.17
CA PRO A 42 7.46 -2.24 16.76
C PRO A 42 5.99 -2.67 16.94
N PHE A 43 5.55 -3.57 16.07
CA PHE A 43 4.24 -4.21 16.16
C PHE A 43 4.14 -5.12 17.39
N SER A 44 2.99 -5.09 18.03
CA SER A 44 2.63 -6.06 19.07
C SER A 44 2.51 -7.48 18.48
N LYS A 45 2.38 -8.50 19.34
CA LYS A 45 2.18 -9.88 18.88
C LYS A 45 0.90 -10.03 18.04
N GLN A 46 -0.20 -9.42 18.49
CA GLN A 46 -1.48 -9.43 17.79
C GLN A 46 -1.40 -8.71 16.44
N GLU A 47 -0.81 -7.51 16.41
CA GLU A 47 -0.64 -6.75 15.16
C GLU A 47 0.23 -7.52 14.15
N ARG A 48 1.23 -8.29 14.60
CA ARG A 48 2.02 -9.14 13.70
C ARG A 48 1.21 -10.26 13.07
N GLU A 49 0.32 -10.89 13.81
CA GLU A 49 -0.57 -11.94 13.27
C GLU A 49 -1.52 -11.35 12.21
N GLU A 50 -2.08 -10.17 12.47
CA GLU A 50 -2.89 -9.43 11.50
C GLU A 50 -2.08 -9.03 10.25
N MET A 51 -0.82 -8.59 10.41
CA MET A 51 0.07 -8.26 9.31
C MET A 51 0.45 -9.48 8.47
N LEU A 52 0.58 -10.66 9.08
CA LEU A 52 0.82 -11.91 8.36
C LEU A 52 -0.37 -12.28 7.46
N LEU A 53 -1.59 -12.13 7.98
CA LEU A 53 -2.80 -12.31 7.17
C LEU A 53 -2.88 -11.27 6.05
N GLY A 54 -2.61 -10.00 6.37
CA GLY A 54 -2.55 -8.90 5.41
C GLY A 54 -1.54 -9.17 4.29
N ARG A 55 -0.36 -9.71 4.62
CA ARG A 55 0.68 -10.08 3.65
C ARG A 55 0.17 -11.10 2.63
N THR A 56 -0.56 -12.12 3.07
CA THR A 56 -1.13 -13.14 2.17
C THR A 56 -2.16 -12.51 1.23
N ASN A 57 -3.05 -11.67 1.77
CA ASN A 57 -4.08 -10.99 0.97
C ASN A 57 -3.46 -10.05 -0.07
N VAL A 58 -2.41 -9.33 0.31
CA VAL A 58 -1.64 -8.47 -0.60
C VAL A 58 -0.99 -9.28 -1.71
N MET A 59 -0.37 -10.41 -1.38
CA MET A 59 0.25 -11.30 -2.36
C MET A 59 -0.77 -11.79 -3.39
N TYR A 60 -1.94 -12.25 -2.92
CA TYR A 60 -3.01 -12.70 -3.79
C TYR A 60 -3.54 -11.57 -4.70
N ALA A 61 -3.77 -10.39 -4.13
CA ALA A 61 -4.24 -9.23 -4.88
C ALA A 61 -3.25 -8.79 -5.96
N LEU A 62 -1.95 -8.78 -5.65
CA LEU A 62 -0.90 -8.44 -6.61
C LEU A 62 -0.76 -9.48 -7.72
N SER A 63 -0.78 -10.77 -7.38
CA SER A 63 -0.75 -11.87 -8.37
C SER A 63 -1.95 -11.80 -9.33
N ARG A 64 -3.14 -11.53 -8.78
CA ARG A 64 -4.35 -11.35 -9.59
C ARG A 64 -4.30 -10.09 -10.45
N TYR A 65 -3.76 -9.00 -9.92
CA TYR A 65 -3.63 -7.75 -10.69
C TYR A 65 -2.64 -7.90 -11.85
N SER A 66 -1.48 -8.52 -11.62
CA SER A 66 -0.49 -8.80 -12.68
C SER A 66 -1.10 -9.68 -13.77
N SER A 67 -1.72 -10.80 -13.39
CA SER A 67 -2.34 -11.71 -14.38
C SER A 67 -3.48 -11.07 -15.17
N LEU A 68 -4.31 -10.23 -14.54
CA LEU A 68 -5.35 -9.48 -15.24
C LEU A 68 -4.76 -8.42 -16.17
N PHE A 69 -3.67 -7.76 -15.78
CA PHE A 69 -2.98 -6.79 -16.60
C PHE A 69 -2.33 -7.45 -17.82
N ASP A 70 -1.67 -8.59 -17.63
CA ASP A 70 -1.07 -9.38 -18.71
C ASP A 70 -2.15 -9.87 -19.69
N LEU A 71 -3.29 -10.34 -19.20
CA LEU A 71 -4.44 -10.71 -20.06
C LEU A 71 -5.01 -9.51 -20.82
N LEU A 72 -5.13 -8.34 -20.20
CA LEU A 72 -5.67 -7.15 -20.84
C LEU A 72 -4.72 -6.62 -21.92
N VAL A 73 -3.40 -6.65 -21.66
CA VAL A 73 -2.37 -6.29 -22.65
C VAL A 73 -2.30 -7.31 -23.77
N LEU A 74 -2.34 -8.62 -23.48
CA LEU A 74 -2.38 -9.66 -24.50
C LEU A 74 -3.62 -9.52 -25.40
N ASN A 75 -4.81 -9.30 -24.84
CA ASN A 75 -6.01 -9.09 -25.66
C ASN A 75 -5.99 -7.75 -26.42
N ALA A 76 -5.33 -6.71 -25.91
CA ALA A 76 -5.21 -5.42 -26.60
C ALA A 76 -4.11 -5.40 -27.67
N VAL A 77 -3.14 -6.32 -27.63
CA VAL A 77 -2.06 -6.44 -28.62
C VAL A 77 -2.39 -7.50 -29.70
N TYR A 78 -3.25 -8.47 -29.39
CA TYR A 78 -3.73 -9.49 -30.33
C TYR A 78 -5.04 -9.12 -31.05
N PHE A 79 -5.45 -7.84 -31.03
CA PHE A 79 -6.55 -7.30 -31.82
C PHE A 79 -6.09 -6.10 -32.64
#